data_AF-A0A1V6IHM4-F1
#
_entry.id   AF-A0A1V6IHM4-F1
#
_cell.length_a   1.000
_cell.length_b   1.000
_cell.length_c   1.000
_cell.angle_alpha   90.00
_cell.angle_beta   90.00
_cell.angle_gamma   90.00
#
_symmetry.space_group_name_H-M   'P 1'
#
loop_
_entity.id
_entity.type
_entity.pdbx_description
1 polymer ?
#
loop_
_entity_poly.entity_id
_entity_poly.type
_entity_poly.pdbx_seq_one_letter_code
_entity_poly.pdbx_strand_id
1 'polypeptide(L)'
;MDKIKNNQQFILKSEKLNETLSNEIKKLKSEKAVTSDFMILVNETLRDLGITLKLEIEDENYIIKTTLATEKQITINDISEGEKNLLSLLFFYYEMFEDRNQQVVKSDVKLIIMDDLISSMDDSNRFYVLEIVKNIIELNVDQVFVLTHVWEDFSQLTFRKKCFDSNSKYASYEIKKDKFSYIVKLISKGGPYKHMFKEVYELSKKTQLSTDCEYFHMPNVIRRVFEEFLLFKTYNMIPQRKTKEHLEQIFKITKTKDKCDLGTLLSVTNALSHINTKTNDDILIAAKCLMKIIKNNDKLHYDTMKQ
;
A
#
# COMPACT_ATOMS: atom_id res chain seq x y z
N MET A 1 29.04 -71.76 20.43
CA MET A 1 27.84 -71.01 20.81
C MET A 1 28.08 -69.49 20.88
N ASP A 2 29.28 -69.03 21.20
CA ASP A 2 29.58 -67.60 21.38
C ASP A 2 29.47 -66.74 20.11
N LYS A 3 29.79 -67.31 18.94
CA LYS A 3 29.62 -66.64 17.64
C LYS A 3 28.16 -66.31 17.33
N ILE A 4 27.23 -67.20 17.70
CA ILE A 4 25.79 -67.01 17.49
C ILE A 4 25.26 -65.93 18.43
N LYS A 5 25.71 -65.92 19.69
CA LYS A 5 25.39 -64.86 20.68
C LYS A 5 25.89 -63.49 20.24
N ASN A 6 27.12 -63.39 19.72
CA ASN A 6 27.67 -62.13 19.22
C ASN A 6 26.90 -61.62 17.98
N ASN A 7 26.54 -62.52 17.06
CA ASN A 7 25.74 -62.13 15.90
C ASN A 7 24.34 -61.65 16.31
N GLN A 8 23.70 -62.31 17.27
CA GLN A 8 22.41 -61.86 17.81
C GLN A 8 22.50 -60.48 18.48
N GLN A 9 23.55 -60.22 19.26
CA GLN A 9 23.77 -58.89 19.84
C GLN A 9 24.03 -57.81 18.78
N PHE A 10 24.73 -58.14 17.70
CA PHE A 10 24.99 -57.23 16.60
C PHE A 10 23.69 -56.87 15.85
N ILE A 11 22.83 -57.85 15.57
CA ILE A 11 21.53 -57.66 14.94
C ILE A 11 20.65 -56.75 15.81
N LEU A 12 20.53 -57.05 17.10
CA LEU A 12 19.77 -56.23 18.05
C LEU A 12 20.25 -54.77 18.14
N LYS A 13 21.57 -54.55 18.11
CA LYS A 13 22.13 -53.19 18.06
C LYS A 13 21.79 -52.47 16.75
N SER A 14 21.85 -53.19 15.63
CA SER A 14 21.58 -52.63 14.30
C SER A 14 20.10 -52.29 14.13
N GLU A 15 19.20 -53.12 14.67
CA GLU A 15 17.76 -52.88 14.72
C GLU A 15 17.44 -51.61 15.54
N LYS A 16 18.02 -51.47 16.74
CA LYS A 16 17.87 -50.25 17.56
C LYS A 16 18.40 -49.00 16.87
N LEU A 17 19.53 -49.10 16.17
CA LEU A 17 20.10 -47.98 15.43
C LEU A 17 19.20 -47.58 14.26
N ASN A 18 18.66 -48.56 13.52
CA ASN A 18 17.70 -48.32 12.45
C ASN A 18 16.41 -47.68 12.97
N GLU A 19 15.90 -48.13 14.11
CA GLU A 19 14.71 -47.54 14.74
C GLU A 19 14.98 -46.08 15.15
N THR A 20 16.16 -45.80 15.72
CA THR A 20 16.58 -44.45 16.11
C THR A 20 16.69 -43.54 14.88
N LEU A 21 17.39 -43.97 13.83
CA LEU A 21 17.54 -43.24 12.58
C LEU A 21 16.19 -43.03 11.87
N SER A 22 15.28 -44.01 11.92
CA SER A 22 13.95 -43.89 11.33
C SER A 22 13.10 -42.85 12.07
N ASN A 23 13.22 -42.79 13.40
CA ASN A 23 12.56 -41.76 14.21
C ASN A 23 13.16 -40.37 13.97
N GLU A 24 14.48 -40.27 13.78
CA GLU A 24 15.17 -39.03 13.42
C GLU A 24 14.78 -38.54 12.02
N ILE A 25 14.66 -39.44 11.03
CA ILE A 25 14.12 -39.14 9.71
C ILE A 25 12.67 -38.66 9.78
N LYS A 26 11.82 -39.28 10.61
CA LYS A 26 10.44 -38.84 10.81
C LYS A 26 10.39 -37.43 11.42
N LYS A 27 11.25 -37.13 12.39
CA LYS A 27 11.36 -35.81 13.01
C LYS A 27 11.81 -34.76 11.99
N LEU A 28 12.88 -35.01 11.25
CA LEU A 28 13.38 -34.13 10.19
C LEU A 28 12.34 -33.91 9.06
N LYS A 29 11.56 -34.94 8.71
CA LYS A 29 10.45 -34.82 7.76
C LYS A 29 9.28 -33.99 8.30
N SER A 30 9.01 -34.06 9.60
CA SER A 30 7.98 -33.19 10.22
C SER A 30 8.41 -31.74 10.29
N GLU A 31 9.71 -31.47 10.48
CA GLU A 31 10.29 -30.13 10.34
C GLU A 31 10.21 -29.64 8.88
N LYS A 32 10.28 -30.55 7.90
CA LYS A 32 10.05 -30.30 6.45
C LYS A 32 8.57 -30.11 6.06
N ALA A 33 7.61 -30.45 6.92
CA ALA A 33 6.19 -30.24 6.63
C ALA A 33 5.83 -28.75 6.54
N VAL A 34 6.51 -27.91 7.33
CA VAL A 34 6.35 -26.45 7.38
C VAL A 34 6.59 -25.79 6.02
N THR A 35 7.49 -26.36 5.20
CA THR A 35 7.82 -25.88 3.85
C THR A 35 6.69 -26.19 2.85
N SER A 36 5.97 -27.31 3.03
CA SER A 36 4.81 -27.62 2.17
C SER A 36 3.60 -26.75 2.48
N ASP A 37 3.47 -26.29 3.72
CA ASP A 37 2.31 -25.55 4.19
C ASP A 37 2.28 -24.12 3.67
N PHE A 38 3.45 -23.48 3.66
CA PHE A 38 3.64 -22.19 3.01
C PHE A 38 3.22 -22.26 1.54
N MET A 39 3.72 -23.27 0.82
CA MET A 39 3.39 -23.48 -0.59
C MET A 39 1.88 -23.65 -0.79
N ILE A 40 1.19 -24.42 0.05
CA ILE A 40 -0.26 -24.63 -0.03
C ILE A 40 -1.01 -23.30 0.17
N LEU A 41 -0.70 -22.57 1.24
CA LEU A 41 -1.35 -21.30 1.56
C LEU A 41 -1.13 -20.25 0.47
N VAL A 42 0.10 -20.11 -0.02
CA VAL A 42 0.43 -19.18 -1.08
C VAL A 42 -0.29 -19.55 -2.36
N ASN A 43 -0.31 -20.83 -2.74
CA ASN A 43 -1.01 -21.27 -3.95
C ASN A 43 -2.52 -21.06 -3.86
N GLU A 44 -3.12 -21.26 -2.69
CA GLU A 44 -4.52 -20.90 -2.43
C GLU A 44 -4.75 -19.42 -2.63
N THR A 45 -3.93 -18.59 -2.00
CA THR A 45 -4.01 -17.13 -2.11
C THR A 45 -3.85 -16.63 -3.54
N LEU A 46 -2.80 -17.07 -4.25
CA LEU A 46 -2.51 -16.63 -5.62
C LEU A 46 -3.66 -17.00 -6.56
N ARG A 47 -4.24 -18.20 -6.38
CA ARG A 47 -5.41 -18.64 -7.14
C ARG A 47 -6.64 -17.79 -6.88
N ASP A 48 -6.92 -17.46 -5.61
CA ASP A 48 -8.06 -16.62 -5.23
C ASP A 48 -7.94 -15.19 -5.78
N LEU A 49 -6.70 -14.70 -5.93
CA LEU A 49 -6.39 -13.42 -6.57
C LEU A 49 -6.36 -13.49 -8.11
N GLY A 50 -6.55 -14.67 -8.70
CA GLY A 50 -6.47 -14.87 -10.15
C GLY A 50 -5.07 -14.73 -10.74
N ILE A 51 -4.03 -14.81 -9.90
CA ILE A 51 -2.64 -14.70 -10.32
C ILE A 51 -2.20 -16.04 -10.93
N THR A 52 -1.61 -15.99 -12.12
CA THR A 52 -1.25 -17.19 -12.90
C THR A 52 0.10 -17.78 -12.50
N LEU A 53 0.38 -17.82 -11.19
CA LEU A 53 1.61 -18.30 -10.58
C LEU A 53 1.30 -19.38 -9.53
N LYS A 54 2.16 -20.38 -9.44
CA LYS A 54 2.17 -21.36 -8.34
C LYS A 54 3.61 -21.64 -7.89
N LEU A 55 3.74 -21.93 -6.61
CA LEU A 55 4.94 -22.48 -6.00
C LEU A 55 4.89 -24.01 -6.07
N GLU A 56 6.03 -24.63 -6.39
CA GLU A 56 6.27 -26.06 -6.21
C GLU A 56 7.60 -26.26 -5.48
N ILE A 57 7.80 -27.43 -4.89
CA ILE A 57 9.04 -27.78 -4.19
C ILE A 57 9.85 -28.73 -5.07
N GLU A 58 11.06 -28.32 -5.43
CA GLU A 58 12.04 -29.14 -6.15
C GLU A 58 13.39 -29.03 -5.43
N ASP A 59 14.03 -30.16 -5.12
CA ASP A 59 15.33 -30.22 -4.42
C ASP A 59 15.42 -29.31 -3.18
N GLU A 60 14.37 -29.32 -2.35
CA GLU A 60 14.26 -28.52 -1.11
C GLU A 60 14.15 -27.00 -1.32
N ASN A 61 13.98 -26.55 -2.57
CA ASN A 61 13.79 -25.16 -2.92
C ASN A 61 12.38 -24.92 -3.47
N TYR A 62 11.85 -23.71 -3.25
CA TYR A 62 10.67 -23.27 -3.95
C TYR A 62 11.03 -22.88 -5.38
N ILE A 63 10.32 -23.46 -6.34
CA ILE A 63 10.34 -23.06 -7.74
C ILE A 63 9.02 -22.40 -8.09
N ILE A 64 9.06 -21.46 -9.04
CA ILE A 64 7.88 -20.76 -9.54
C ILE A 64 7.49 -21.37 -10.88
N LYS A 65 6.22 -21.73 -11.04
CA LYS A 65 5.63 -22.14 -12.32
C LYS A 65 4.46 -21.25 -12.67
N THR A 66 4.25 -21.05 -13.97
CA THR A 66 3.01 -20.46 -14.46
C THR A 66 1.88 -21.49 -14.42
N THR A 67 0.65 -21.07 -14.14
CA THR A 67 -0.55 -21.91 -14.29
C THR A 67 -1.16 -21.81 -15.70
N LEU A 68 -0.55 -21.04 -16.60
CA LEU A 68 -0.90 -21.01 -18.01
C LEU A 68 -0.55 -22.35 -18.69
N ALA A 69 -1.13 -22.59 -19.87
CA ALA A 69 -1.19 -23.89 -20.57
C ALA A 69 0.12 -24.68 -20.75
N THR A 70 1.28 -24.08 -20.48
CA THR A 70 2.60 -24.71 -20.60
C THR A 70 3.20 -25.18 -19.28
N GLU A 71 2.60 -24.85 -18.12
CA GLU A 71 3.15 -25.06 -16.76
C GLU A 71 4.66 -24.81 -16.64
N LYS A 72 5.16 -23.86 -17.44
CA LYS A 72 6.58 -23.63 -17.60
C LYS A 72 7.14 -23.09 -16.28
N GLN A 73 8.30 -23.62 -15.88
CA GLN A 73 9.10 -23.02 -14.82
C GLN A 73 9.57 -21.63 -15.26
N ILE A 74 9.40 -20.67 -14.37
CA ILE A 74 9.76 -19.28 -14.55
C ILE A 74 10.61 -18.83 -13.36
N THR A 75 11.29 -17.72 -13.54
CA THR A 75 12.16 -17.12 -12.53
C THR A 75 11.51 -15.87 -11.95
N ILE A 76 12.07 -15.37 -10.84
CA ILE A 76 11.67 -14.07 -10.26
C ILE A 76 11.78 -12.94 -11.30
N ASN A 77 12.71 -13.04 -12.26
CA ASN A 77 12.86 -12.02 -13.30
C ASN A 77 11.72 -12.01 -14.34
N ASP A 78 10.93 -13.08 -14.39
CA ASP A 78 9.83 -13.25 -15.36
C ASP A 78 8.47 -12.77 -14.82
N ILE A 79 8.38 -12.41 -13.54
CA ILE A 79 7.16 -11.92 -12.90
C ILE A 79 7.18 -10.41 -12.71
N SER A 80 6.00 -9.81 -12.64
CA SER A 80 5.83 -8.37 -12.43
C SER A 80 6.31 -7.93 -11.05
N GLU A 81 6.65 -6.65 -10.90
CA GLU A 81 7.02 -6.07 -9.59
C GLU A 81 5.89 -6.21 -8.56
N GLY A 82 4.63 -6.11 -8.98
CA GLY A 82 3.48 -6.35 -8.11
C GLY A 82 3.43 -7.78 -7.58
N GLU A 83 3.67 -8.78 -8.42
CA GLU A 83 3.72 -10.19 -8.02
C GLU A 83 4.90 -10.48 -7.09
N LYS A 84 6.08 -9.88 -7.33
CA LYS A 84 7.24 -9.98 -6.42
C LYS A 84 6.90 -9.42 -5.04
N ASN A 85 6.28 -8.25 -4.99
CA ASN A 85 5.93 -7.59 -3.74
C ASN A 85 4.86 -8.39 -2.98
N LEU A 86 3.88 -8.95 -3.69
CA LEU A 86 2.86 -9.80 -3.07
C LEU A 86 3.47 -11.09 -2.51
N LEU A 87 4.30 -11.80 -3.28
CA LEU A 87 4.99 -13.01 -2.81
C LEU A 87 5.86 -12.72 -1.58
N SER A 88 6.57 -11.59 -1.58
CA SER A 88 7.40 -11.15 -0.47
C SER A 88 6.56 -10.88 0.78
N LEU A 89 5.40 -10.23 0.61
CA LEU A 89 4.45 -10.00 1.70
C LEU A 89 3.88 -11.30 2.25
N LEU A 90 3.48 -12.23 1.39
CA LEU A 90 2.93 -13.52 1.81
C LEU A 90 3.97 -14.36 2.56
N PHE A 91 5.20 -14.36 2.08
CA PHE A 91 6.32 -14.99 2.77
C PHE A 91 6.55 -14.36 4.15
N PHE A 92 6.64 -13.03 4.21
CA PHE A 92 6.79 -12.30 5.46
C PHE A 92 5.66 -12.61 6.45
N TYR A 93 4.41 -12.54 5.97
CA TYR A 93 3.22 -12.79 6.78
C TYR A 93 3.20 -14.22 7.31
N TYR A 94 3.48 -15.22 6.48
CA TYR A 94 3.52 -16.62 6.91
C TYR A 94 4.64 -16.88 7.93
N GLU A 95 5.84 -16.38 7.67
CA GLU A 95 7.00 -16.58 8.54
C GLU A 95 6.84 -15.95 9.93
N MET A 96 5.85 -15.09 10.15
CA MET A 96 5.58 -14.54 11.48
C MET A 96 4.87 -15.52 12.42
N PHE A 97 4.29 -16.61 11.93
CA PHE A 97 3.44 -17.50 12.74
C PHE A 97 4.09 -18.87 13.00
N GLU A 98 3.76 -19.47 14.14
CA GLU A 98 4.16 -20.83 14.52
C GLU A 98 3.25 -21.88 13.89
N ASP A 99 2.04 -21.48 13.50
CA ASP A 99 1.00 -22.36 12.99
C ASP A 99 0.55 -21.98 11.56
N ARG A 100 -0.02 -22.98 10.88
CA ARG A 100 -0.47 -22.86 9.49
C ARG A 100 -1.70 -21.97 9.29
N ASN A 101 -2.46 -21.71 10.35
CA ASN A 101 -3.71 -20.94 10.29
C ASN A 101 -3.50 -19.46 10.66
N GLN A 102 -2.24 -19.04 10.85
CA GLN A 102 -1.86 -17.68 11.25
C GLN A 102 -2.57 -17.20 12.52
N GLN A 103 -2.61 -18.06 13.55
CA GLN A 103 -3.28 -17.78 14.82
C GLN A 103 -2.30 -17.41 15.95
N VAL A 104 -1.10 -17.98 15.92
CA VAL A 104 -0.07 -17.88 16.96
C VAL A 104 1.18 -17.25 16.34
N VAL A 105 1.42 -15.99 16.69
CA VAL A 105 2.66 -15.29 16.30
C VAL A 105 3.84 -15.90 17.05
N LYS A 106 4.96 -16.07 16.36
CA LYS A 106 6.21 -16.58 16.96
C LYS A 106 6.63 -15.74 18.15
N SER A 107 6.98 -16.40 19.26
CA SER A 107 7.25 -15.74 20.54
C SER A 107 8.43 -14.76 20.54
N ASP A 108 9.34 -14.90 19.58
CA ASP A 108 10.51 -14.05 19.34
C ASP A 108 10.19 -12.80 18.48
N VAL A 109 9.02 -12.74 17.84
CA VAL A 109 8.55 -11.56 17.10
C VAL A 109 8.00 -10.52 18.07
N LYS A 110 8.79 -9.48 18.35
CA LYS A 110 8.39 -8.35 19.22
C LYS A 110 8.01 -7.10 18.46
N LEU A 111 8.67 -6.85 17.34
CA LEU A 111 8.56 -5.61 16.56
C LEU A 111 8.31 -5.95 15.10
N ILE A 112 7.32 -5.28 14.51
CA ILE A 112 6.98 -5.39 13.09
C ILE A 112 7.08 -4.02 12.45
N ILE A 113 7.77 -3.91 11.33
CA ILE A 113 7.88 -2.67 10.54
C ILE A 113 7.49 -2.99 9.11
N MET A 114 6.49 -2.28 8.61
CA MET A 114 5.98 -2.40 7.25
C MET A 114 6.18 -1.06 6.53
N ASP A 115 7.07 -1.03 5.54
CA ASP A 115 7.36 0.17 4.76
C ASP A 115 6.63 0.14 3.41
N ASP A 116 5.52 0.86 3.34
CA ASP A 116 4.79 1.20 2.12
C ASP A 116 4.35 0.01 1.24
N LEU A 117 3.96 -1.09 1.88
CA LEU A 117 3.58 -2.36 1.25
C LEU A 117 2.42 -2.26 0.22
N ILE A 118 1.57 -1.24 0.34
CA ILE A 118 0.32 -1.14 -0.43
C ILE A 118 0.50 -0.33 -1.73
N SER A 119 1.42 0.64 -1.75
CA SER A 119 1.51 1.65 -2.81
C SER A 119 1.97 1.09 -4.16
N SER A 120 2.67 -0.05 -4.15
CA SER A 120 3.18 -0.72 -5.34
C SER A 120 2.18 -1.68 -6.00
N MET A 121 0.99 -1.82 -5.42
CA MET A 121 -0.01 -2.81 -5.85
C MET A 121 -0.99 -2.19 -6.85
N ASP A 122 -1.43 -2.98 -7.82
CA ASP A 122 -2.59 -2.61 -8.65
C ASP A 122 -3.89 -2.60 -7.84
N ASP A 123 -4.92 -1.92 -8.35
CA ASP A 123 -6.19 -1.75 -7.64
C ASP A 123 -6.85 -3.09 -7.24
N SER A 124 -6.65 -4.15 -8.05
CA SER A 124 -7.16 -5.50 -7.77
C SER A 124 -6.51 -6.13 -6.54
N ASN A 125 -5.19 -6.05 -6.40
CA ASN A 125 -4.45 -6.66 -5.30
C ASN A 125 -4.39 -5.77 -4.06
N ARG A 126 -4.57 -4.45 -4.24
CA ARG A 126 -4.49 -3.44 -3.18
C ARG A 126 -5.44 -3.73 -2.01
N PHE A 127 -6.67 -4.17 -2.30
CA PHE A 127 -7.64 -4.50 -1.26
C PHE A 127 -7.18 -5.69 -0.39
N TYR A 128 -6.68 -6.74 -1.02
CA TYR A 128 -6.20 -7.93 -0.32
C TYR A 128 -5.00 -7.60 0.59
N VAL A 129 -4.02 -6.87 0.06
CA VAL A 129 -2.85 -6.44 0.82
C VAL A 129 -3.23 -5.54 1.99
N LEU A 130 -4.20 -4.63 1.80
CA LEU A 130 -4.72 -3.78 2.87
C LEU A 130 -5.32 -4.61 4.03
N GLU A 131 -6.04 -5.69 3.73
CA GLU A 131 -6.60 -6.59 4.76
C GLU A 131 -5.52 -7.37 5.51
N ILE A 132 -4.47 -7.86 4.82
CA ILE A 132 -3.30 -8.45 5.50
C ILE A 132 -2.68 -7.44 6.48
N VAL A 133 -2.41 -6.22 6.02
CA VAL A 133 -1.79 -5.18 6.87
C VAL A 133 -2.69 -4.85 8.07
N LYS A 134 -4.01 -4.79 7.90
CA LYS A 134 -4.96 -4.61 9.01
C LYS A 134 -4.90 -5.75 10.02
N ASN A 135 -4.81 -7.01 9.56
CA ASN A 135 -4.66 -8.16 10.44
C ASN A 135 -3.35 -8.07 11.23
N ILE A 136 -2.25 -7.70 10.58
CA ILE A 136 -0.94 -7.52 11.22
C ILE A 136 -1.00 -6.43 12.32
N ILE A 137 -1.69 -5.30 12.06
CA ILE A 137 -1.88 -4.23 13.05
C ILE A 137 -2.62 -4.72 14.31
N GLU A 138 -3.47 -5.75 14.19
CA GLU A 138 -4.22 -6.31 15.31
C GLU A 138 -3.50 -7.40 16.10
N LEU A 139 -2.36 -7.89 15.59
CA LEU A 139 -1.60 -8.94 16.26
C LEU A 139 -1.17 -8.50 17.66
N ASN A 140 -1.12 -9.47 18.56
CA ASN A 140 -0.67 -9.28 19.92
C ASN A 140 0.87 -9.33 20.00
N VAL A 141 1.51 -8.30 19.43
CA VAL A 141 2.96 -8.07 19.49
C VAL A 141 3.23 -6.75 20.22
N ASP A 142 4.46 -6.57 20.72
CA ASP A 142 4.80 -5.39 21.52
C ASP A 142 4.63 -4.09 20.71
N GLN A 143 5.03 -4.09 19.43
CA GLN A 143 4.91 -2.90 18.59
C GLN A 143 4.81 -3.20 17.09
N VAL A 144 3.94 -2.46 16.40
CA VAL A 144 3.78 -2.48 14.94
C VAL A 144 3.91 -1.06 14.40
N PHE A 145 4.77 -0.88 13.39
CA PHE A 145 4.86 0.35 12.60
C PHE A 145 4.43 0.08 11.17
N VAL A 146 3.53 0.92 10.67
CA VAL A 146 3.11 0.91 9.27
C VAL A 146 3.39 2.28 8.70
N LEU A 147 4.24 2.33 7.69
CA LEU A 147 4.61 3.53 6.97
C LEU A 147 3.92 3.49 5.61
N THR A 148 3.36 4.61 5.18
CA THR A 148 2.84 4.75 3.83
C THR A 148 2.92 6.21 3.42
N HIS A 149 3.15 6.44 2.12
CA HIS A 149 3.08 7.77 1.54
C HIS A 149 1.71 8.04 0.86
N VAL A 150 0.80 7.07 0.88
CA VAL A 150 -0.52 7.16 0.25
C VAL A 150 -1.57 7.47 1.30
N TRP A 151 -2.21 8.64 1.18
CA TRP A 151 -3.17 9.09 2.18
C TRP A 151 -4.45 8.25 2.23
N GLU A 152 -4.87 7.69 1.09
CA GLU A 152 -5.99 6.75 1.04
C GLU A 152 -5.72 5.51 1.89
N ASP A 153 -4.52 4.92 1.80
CA ASP A 153 -4.12 3.77 2.61
C ASP A 153 -4.06 4.10 4.09
N PHE A 154 -3.42 5.23 4.43
CA PHE A 154 -3.42 5.74 5.80
C PHE A 154 -4.85 5.87 6.36
N SER A 155 -5.77 6.44 5.59
CA SER A 155 -7.16 6.62 6.02
C SER A 155 -7.90 5.30 6.22
N GLN A 156 -7.63 4.30 5.36
CA GLN A 156 -8.21 2.96 5.49
C GLN A 156 -7.66 2.18 6.68
N LEU A 157 -6.35 2.26 6.91
CA LEU A 157 -5.67 1.57 8.02
C LEU A 157 -6.03 2.17 9.39
N THR A 158 -6.20 3.50 9.45
CA THR A 158 -6.57 4.22 10.68
C THR A 158 -8.07 4.32 10.90
N PHE A 159 -8.89 3.82 9.97
CA PHE A 159 -10.35 3.88 10.09
C PHE A 159 -10.83 3.20 11.38
N ARG A 160 -11.67 3.90 12.16
CA ARG A 160 -12.17 3.48 13.48
C ARG A 160 -11.10 3.26 14.56
N LYS A 161 -9.83 3.58 14.30
CA LYS A 161 -8.77 3.58 15.31
C LYS A 161 -8.82 4.89 16.09
N LYS A 162 -9.04 4.80 17.39
CA LYS A 162 -9.14 5.97 18.28
C LYS A 162 -7.76 6.47 18.68
N CYS A 163 -6.97 6.99 17.74
CA CYS A 163 -5.57 7.36 18.01
C CYS A 163 -5.45 8.39 19.14
N PHE A 164 -4.52 8.15 20.08
CA PHE A 164 -4.25 9.01 21.24
C PHE A 164 -5.34 9.13 22.32
N ASP A 165 -6.44 8.36 22.24
CA ASP A 165 -7.39 8.25 23.37
C ASP A 165 -6.72 7.53 24.56
N SER A 166 -7.17 7.81 25.79
CA SER A 166 -6.54 7.30 27.02
C SER A 166 -6.39 5.77 27.11
N ASN A 167 -7.26 5.02 26.42
CA ASN A 167 -7.24 3.56 26.36
C ASN A 167 -6.87 3.01 24.97
N SER A 168 -6.31 3.85 24.10
CA SER A 168 -5.96 3.45 22.74
C SER A 168 -4.57 2.84 22.66
N LYS A 169 -4.47 1.71 21.96
CA LYS A 169 -3.18 1.14 21.52
C LYS A 169 -2.65 1.76 20.22
N TYR A 170 -3.35 2.75 19.64
CA TYR A 170 -3.01 3.31 18.34
C TYR A 170 -2.48 4.73 18.45
N ALA A 171 -1.48 5.03 17.62
CA ALA A 171 -0.96 6.36 17.40
C ALA A 171 -0.76 6.59 15.90
N SER A 172 -1.09 7.79 15.42
CA SER A 172 -0.92 8.17 14.03
C SER A 172 -0.13 9.45 13.91
N TYR A 173 0.80 9.46 12.97
CA TYR A 173 1.74 10.55 12.77
C TYR A 173 1.86 10.89 11.29
N GLU A 174 2.15 12.15 11.02
CA GLU A 174 2.52 12.64 9.70
C GLU A 174 4.00 13.03 9.72
N ILE A 175 4.78 12.50 8.78
CA ILE A 175 6.18 12.88 8.61
C ILE A 175 6.22 14.05 7.63
N LYS A 176 6.69 15.20 8.11
CA LYS A 176 6.87 16.40 7.28
C LYS A 176 8.34 16.65 7.02
N LYS A 177 8.63 17.17 5.83
CA LYS A 177 9.97 17.57 5.41
C LYS A 177 9.95 19.05 5.04
N ASP A 178 10.84 19.81 5.67
CA ASP A 178 11.23 21.15 5.22
C ASP A 178 12.76 21.15 5.07
N LYS A 179 13.51 21.97 5.81
CA LYS A 179 14.97 21.82 5.92
C LYS A 179 15.39 20.52 6.63
N PHE A 180 14.54 20.01 7.51
CA PHE A 180 14.73 18.76 8.26
C PHE A 180 13.44 17.94 8.26
N SER A 181 13.56 16.64 8.57
CA SER A 181 12.42 15.75 8.78
C SER A 181 11.90 15.87 10.21
N TYR A 182 10.60 16.01 10.40
CA TYR A 182 9.95 16.06 11.72
C TYR A 182 8.61 15.33 11.71
N ILE A 183 8.17 14.90 12.90
CA ILE A 183 6.96 14.11 13.09
C ILE A 183 5.90 14.97 13.74
N VAL A 184 4.70 15.00 13.15
CA VAL A 184 3.54 15.71 13.68
C VAL A 184 2.50 14.69 14.13
N LYS A 185 1.95 14.85 15.35
CA LYS A 185 0.80 14.05 15.78
C LYS A 185 -0.38 14.33 14.88
N LEU A 186 -0.93 13.28 14.29
CA LEU A 186 -2.04 13.39 13.38
C LEU A 186 -3.28 12.77 14.01
N ILE A 187 -4.23 13.60 14.41
CA ILE A 187 -5.58 13.15 14.77
C ILE A 187 -6.39 13.26 13.49
N SER A 188 -6.61 12.14 12.80
CA SER A 188 -7.41 12.13 11.57
C SER A 188 -8.80 12.69 11.86
N LYS A 189 -9.07 13.91 11.38
CA LYS A 189 -10.39 14.56 11.41
C LYS A 189 -10.87 14.81 9.98
N GLY A 190 -10.99 13.74 9.19
CA GLY A 190 -11.56 13.80 7.84
C GLY A 190 -11.08 12.67 6.93
N GLY A 191 -11.77 12.50 5.80
CA GLY A 191 -11.32 11.59 4.74
C GLY A 191 -10.22 12.18 3.86
N PRO A 192 -9.66 11.38 2.92
CA PRO A 192 -8.57 11.78 2.02
C PRO A 192 -8.79 13.09 1.28
N TYR A 193 -9.98 13.25 0.73
CA TYR A 193 -10.36 14.46 0.02
C TYR A 193 -10.21 15.72 0.88
N LYS A 194 -10.61 15.66 2.16
CA LYS A 194 -10.55 16.81 3.06
C LYS A 194 -9.10 17.23 3.34
N HIS A 195 -8.19 16.27 3.48
CA HIS A 195 -6.77 16.55 3.67
C HIS A 195 -6.19 17.27 2.45
N MET A 196 -6.38 16.70 1.25
CA MET A 196 -5.93 17.29 -0.01
C MET A 196 -6.53 18.69 -0.23
N PHE A 197 -7.81 18.86 0.09
CA PHE A 197 -8.49 20.15 0.00
C PHE A 197 -7.80 21.20 0.88
N LYS A 198 -7.47 20.84 2.13
CA LYS A 198 -6.78 21.72 3.07
C LYS A 198 -5.39 22.08 2.57
N GLU A 199 -4.63 21.15 2.01
CA GLU A 199 -3.33 21.44 1.40
C GLU A 199 -3.44 22.48 0.27
N VAL A 200 -4.41 22.32 -0.63
CA VAL A 200 -4.65 23.29 -1.71
C VAL A 200 -5.14 24.63 -1.16
N TYR A 201 -5.97 24.62 -0.11
CA TYR A 201 -6.43 25.83 0.56
C TYR A 201 -5.25 26.63 1.14
N GLU A 202 -4.38 25.98 1.92
CA GLU A 202 -3.20 26.64 2.52
C GLU A 202 -2.25 27.15 1.44
N LEU A 203 -2.00 26.37 0.39
CA LEU A 203 -1.22 26.81 -0.77
C LEU A 203 -1.84 28.05 -1.42
N SER A 204 -3.17 28.11 -1.55
CA SER A 204 -3.86 29.26 -2.16
C SER A 204 -3.66 30.58 -1.39
N LYS A 205 -3.27 30.50 -0.11
CA LYS A 205 -2.95 31.65 0.74
C LYS A 205 -1.52 32.15 0.58
N LYS A 206 -0.63 31.33 0.02
CA LYS A 206 0.78 31.68 -0.16
C LYS A 206 0.99 32.69 -1.29
N THR A 207 2.05 33.48 -1.14
CA THR A 207 2.56 34.39 -2.17
C THR A 207 3.68 33.76 -3.00
N GLN A 208 4.37 32.76 -2.45
CA GLN A 208 5.46 32.03 -3.09
C GLN A 208 5.45 30.55 -2.65
N LEU A 209 5.92 29.67 -3.53
CA LEU A 209 6.22 28.28 -3.16
C LEU A 209 7.42 28.25 -2.22
N SER A 210 7.34 27.38 -1.23
CA SER A 210 8.31 27.29 -0.15
C SER A 210 9.34 26.20 -0.40
N THR A 211 8.97 25.13 -1.12
CA THR A 211 9.83 23.95 -1.31
C THR A 211 9.66 23.30 -2.68
N ASP A 212 10.68 22.55 -3.13
CA ASP A 212 10.59 21.71 -4.33
C ASP A 212 9.54 20.60 -4.17
N CYS A 213 9.31 20.14 -2.94
CA CYS A 213 8.26 19.17 -2.66
C CYS A 213 6.89 19.72 -3.06
N GLU A 214 6.58 20.98 -2.74
CA GLU A 214 5.33 21.59 -3.17
C GLU A 214 5.24 21.71 -4.70
N TYR A 215 6.36 22.00 -5.38
CA TYR A 215 6.39 22.10 -6.83
C TYR A 215 6.00 20.78 -7.52
N PHE A 216 6.48 19.64 -7.03
CA PHE A 216 6.17 18.32 -7.63
C PHE A 216 4.86 17.70 -7.13
N HIS A 217 4.51 17.91 -5.85
CA HIS A 217 3.35 17.29 -5.21
C HIS A 217 2.04 18.02 -5.55
N MET A 218 2.02 19.34 -5.39
CA MET A 218 0.78 20.12 -5.42
C MET A 218 0.00 20.04 -6.74
N PRO A 219 0.62 19.98 -7.94
CA PRO A 219 -0.14 19.80 -9.17
C PRO A 219 -1.06 18.56 -9.17
N ASN A 220 -0.59 17.45 -8.60
CA ASN A 220 -1.38 16.22 -8.48
C ASN A 220 -2.52 16.37 -7.47
N VAL A 221 -2.25 17.01 -6.32
CA VAL A 221 -3.27 17.30 -5.30
C VAL A 221 -4.36 18.22 -5.84
N ILE A 222 -3.97 19.31 -6.52
CA ILE A 222 -4.90 20.26 -7.16
C ILE A 222 -5.78 19.54 -8.19
N ARG A 223 -5.18 18.67 -9.02
CA ARG A 223 -5.93 17.86 -10.00
C ARG A 223 -6.98 17.01 -9.30
N ARG A 224 -6.58 16.21 -8.30
CA ARG A 224 -7.46 15.27 -7.62
C ARG A 224 -8.60 15.98 -6.90
N VAL A 225 -8.32 17.11 -6.23
CA VAL A 225 -9.37 17.94 -5.62
C VAL A 225 -10.35 18.47 -6.66
N PHE A 226 -9.87 18.87 -7.85
CA PHE A 226 -10.72 19.38 -8.91
C PHE A 226 -11.58 18.29 -9.54
N GLU A 227 -10.99 17.13 -9.85
CA GLU A 227 -11.69 15.96 -10.40
C GLU A 227 -12.82 15.50 -9.45
N GLU A 228 -12.50 15.30 -8.18
CA GLU A 228 -13.49 14.89 -7.16
C GLU A 228 -14.61 15.92 -7.01
N PHE A 229 -14.29 17.23 -7.01
CA PHE A 229 -15.32 18.27 -6.99
C PHE A 229 -16.21 18.22 -8.24
N LEU A 230 -15.64 17.96 -9.42
CA LEU A 230 -16.37 17.89 -10.68
C LEU A 230 -17.28 16.68 -10.79
N LEU A 231 -16.95 15.54 -10.17
CA LEU A 231 -17.82 14.37 -10.11
C LEU A 231 -19.21 14.71 -9.53
N PHE A 232 -19.27 15.63 -8.57
CA PHE A 232 -20.55 16.08 -7.98
C PHE A 232 -21.28 17.15 -8.81
N LYS A 233 -20.63 17.74 -9.82
CA LYS A 233 -21.19 18.82 -10.63
C LYS A 233 -21.53 18.40 -12.05
N THR A 234 -20.87 17.35 -12.55
CA THR A 234 -20.96 16.90 -13.95
C THR A 234 -20.78 15.41 -14.07
N TYR A 235 -21.33 14.82 -15.13
CA TYR A 235 -21.14 13.41 -15.44
C TYR A 235 -19.89 13.20 -16.31
N ASN A 236 -18.94 12.40 -15.83
CA ASN A 236 -17.75 11.94 -16.57
C ASN A 236 -16.87 13.03 -17.21
N MET A 237 -16.83 14.24 -16.64
CA MET A 237 -15.96 15.30 -17.15
C MET A 237 -14.62 15.32 -16.43
N ILE A 238 -13.53 15.28 -17.21
CA ILE A 238 -12.16 15.41 -16.72
C ILE A 238 -11.70 16.86 -16.95
N PRO A 239 -11.07 17.52 -15.96
CA PRO A 239 -10.56 18.88 -16.09
C PRO A 239 -9.32 18.92 -16.99
N GLN A 240 -9.53 19.20 -18.28
CA GLN A 240 -8.49 19.26 -19.31
C GLN A 240 -8.66 20.51 -20.17
N ARG A 241 -7.62 20.91 -20.91
CA ARG A 241 -7.71 22.07 -21.82
C ARG A 241 -8.87 21.97 -22.82
N LYS A 242 -9.20 20.76 -23.30
CA LYS A 242 -10.31 20.50 -24.22
C LYS A 242 -11.69 20.78 -23.62
N THR A 243 -11.83 20.69 -22.29
CA THR A 243 -13.10 20.93 -21.59
C THR A 243 -13.20 22.36 -21.04
N LYS A 244 -12.23 23.22 -21.34
CA LYS A 244 -12.15 24.60 -20.80
C LYS A 244 -13.42 25.40 -21.06
N GLU A 245 -13.91 25.46 -22.30
CA GLU A 245 -15.10 26.25 -22.64
C GLU A 245 -16.34 25.76 -21.90
N HIS A 246 -16.49 24.45 -21.75
CA HIS A 246 -17.59 23.85 -21.00
C HIS A 246 -17.48 24.17 -19.50
N LEU A 247 -16.28 24.12 -18.92
CA LEU A 247 -16.00 24.53 -17.55
C LEU A 247 -16.29 26.02 -17.31
N GLU A 248 -15.94 26.89 -18.28
CA GLU A 248 -16.29 28.31 -18.23
C GLU A 248 -17.81 28.52 -18.19
N GLN A 249 -18.58 27.73 -18.95
CA GLN A 249 -20.04 27.78 -18.95
C GLN A 249 -20.63 27.27 -17.63
N ILE A 250 -20.20 26.09 -17.16
CA ILE A 250 -20.68 25.47 -15.91
C ILE A 250 -20.49 26.41 -14.73
N PHE A 251 -19.29 26.99 -14.60
CA PHE A 251 -18.94 27.86 -13.49
C PHE A 251 -19.20 29.34 -13.76
N LYS A 252 -19.87 29.67 -14.87
CA LYS A 252 -20.26 31.03 -15.28
C LYS A 252 -19.08 32.01 -15.25
N ILE A 253 -17.92 31.58 -15.74
CA ILE A 253 -16.70 32.37 -15.77
C ILE A 253 -16.73 33.32 -16.97
N THR A 254 -16.93 34.61 -16.69
CA THR A 254 -17.02 35.64 -17.73
C THR A 254 -15.78 36.54 -17.82
N LYS A 255 -15.11 36.79 -16.69
CA LYS A 255 -13.96 37.70 -16.62
C LYS A 255 -12.74 37.11 -17.32
N THR A 256 -12.09 37.89 -18.18
CA THR A 256 -10.89 37.49 -18.94
C THR A 256 -9.79 36.93 -18.05
N LYS A 257 -9.54 37.56 -16.89
CA LYS A 257 -8.56 37.07 -15.92
C LYS A 257 -8.91 35.67 -15.41
N ASP A 258 -10.17 35.44 -15.03
CA ASP A 258 -10.59 34.16 -14.48
C ASP A 258 -10.55 33.03 -15.53
N LYS A 259 -10.78 33.38 -16.82
CA LYS A 259 -10.57 32.45 -17.94
C LYS A 259 -9.09 32.12 -18.18
N CYS A 260 -8.20 33.09 -17.94
CA CYS A 260 -6.75 32.87 -18.00
C CYS A 260 -6.31 31.96 -16.86
N ASP A 261 -6.71 32.28 -15.63
CA ASP A 261 -6.41 31.50 -14.42
C ASP A 261 -6.93 30.05 -14.55
N LEU A 262 -8.13 29.84 -15.13
CA LEU A 262 -8.64 28.49 -15.44
C LEU A 262 -7.74 27.78 -16.48
N GLY A 263 -7.27 28.50 -17.49
CA GLY A 263 -6.32 27.96 -18.46
C GLY A 263 -5.01 27.50 -17.82
N THR A 264 -4.50 28.27 -16.85
CA THR A 264 -3.34 27.91 -16.04
C THR A 264 -3.62 26.71 -15.16
N LEU A 265 -4.76 26.68 -14.44
CA LEU A 265 -5.19 25.53 -13.64
C LEU A 265 -5.20 24.25 -14.47
N LEU A 266 -5.85 24.25 -15.63
CA LEU A 266 -5.92 23.09 -16.52
C LEU A 266 -4.57 22.69 -17.12
N SER A 267 -3.64 23.65 -17.25
CA SER A 267 -2.29 23.38 -17.70
C SER A 267 -1.44 22.76 -16.59
N VAL A 268 -1.63 23.20 -15.34
CA VAL A 268 -0.94 22.66 -14.17
C VAL A 268 -1.40 21.24 -13.87
N THR A 269 -2.72 20.98 -13.89
CA THR A 269 -3.28 19.66 -13.58
C THR A 269 -3.04 18.62 -14.65
N ASN A 270 -2.73 19.01 -15.89
CA ASN A 270 -2.40 18.07 -16.96
C ASN A 270 -0.96 17.54 -16.77
N ALA A 271 -0.79 16.52 -15.92
CA ALA A 271 0.50 15.98 -15.48
C ALA A 271 1.16 15.00 -16.48
N LEU A 272 0.52 14.67 -17.61
CA LEU A 272 1.05 13.74 -18.63
C LEU A 272 1.77 14.43 -19.79
N SER A 273 1.91 15.76 -19.79
CA SER A 273 2.71 16.43 -20.82
C SER A 273 4.19 16.32 -20.43
N HIS A 274 4.97 15.55 -21.20
CA HIS A 274 6.44 15.37 -21.12
C HIS A 274 7.29 16.66 -21.22
N ILE A 275 6.71 17.83 -20.95
CA ILE A 275 7.36 19.13 -21.00
C ILE A 275 7.03 19.87 -19.69
N ASN A 276 8.02 20.00 -18.81
CA ASN A 276 7.94 20.81 -17.59
C ASN A 276 7.92 22.31 -17.95
N THR A 277 6.77 22.84 -18.35
CA THR A 277 6.59 24.28 -18.61
C THR A 277 5.90 25.04 -17.47
N LYS A 278 5.62 24.39 -16.34
CA LYS A 278 4.88 24.99 -15.23
C LYS A 278 5.85 25.78 -14.35
N THR A 279 5.53 27.02 -14.05
CA THR A 279 6.31 27.85 -13.12
C THR A 279 5.77 27.72 -11.69
N ASN A 280 6.55 28.19 -10.71
CA ASN A 280 6.09 28.33 -9.34
C ASN A 280 4.79 29.16 -9.25
N ASP A 281 4.71 30.23 -10.02
CA ASP A 281 3.55 31.10 -10.03
C ASP A 281 2.32 30.41 -10.63
N ASP A 282 2.49 29.56 -11.64
CA ASP A 282 1.38 28.81 -12.25
C ASP A 282 0.69 27.91 -11.23
N ILE A 283 1.46 27.24 -10.36
CA ILE A 283 0.92 26.36 -9.32
C ILE A 283 0.11 27.17 -8.30
N LEU A 284 0.59 28.35 -7.90
CA LEU A 284 -0.12 29.25 -6.98
C LEU A 284 -1.40 29.82 -7.62
N ILE A 285 -1.34 30.19 -8.90
CA ILE A 285 -2.50 30.63 -9.69
C ILE A 285 -3.52 29.51 -9.75
N ALA A 286 -3.10 28.28 -10.06
CA ALA A 286 -3.97 27.11 -10.11
C ALA A 286 -4.69 26.86 -8.78
N ALA A 287 -3.96 26.88 -7.67
CA ALA A 287 -4.55 26.70 -6.33
C ALA A 287 -5.57 27.80 -5.99
N LYS A 288 -5.23 29.08 -6.25
CA LYS A 288 -6.12 30.22 -6.04
C LYS A 288 -7.37 30.15 -6.94
N CYS A 289 -7.18 29.78 -8.20
CA CYS A 289 -8.26 29.60 -9.16
C CYS A 289 -9.23 28.52 -8.70
N LEU A 290 -8.73 27.33 -8.35
CA LEU A 290 -9.57 26.21 -7.89
C LEU A 290 -10.35 26.57 -6.62
N MET A 291 -9.68 27.15 -5.62
CA MET A 291 -10.34 27.57 -4.38
C MET A 291 -11.41 28.64 -4.62
N LYS A 292 -11.19 29.56 -5.57
CA LYS A 292 -12.18 30.56 -5.98
C LYS A 292 -13.38 29.93 -6.69
N ILE A 293 -13.14 28.99 -7.61
CA ILE A 293 -14.20 28.24 -8.31
C ILE A 293 -15.08 27.52 -7.29
N ILE A 294 -14.48 26.73 -6.40
CA ILE A 294 -15.22 25.95 -5.41
C ILE A 294 -16.00 26.89 -4.48
N LYS A 295 -15.36 27.93 -3.92
CA LYS A 295 -16.01 28.87 -3.00
C LYS A 295 -17.23 29.57 -3.62
N ASN A 296 -17.15 29.95 -4.89
CA ASN A 296 -18.23 30.67 -5.57
C ASN A 296 -19.41 29.77 -5.95
N ASN A 297 -19.15 28.49 -6.20
CA ASN A 297 -20.18 27.55 -6.66
C ASN A 297 -20.73 26.66 -5.53
N ASP A 298 -19.98 26.49 -4.45
CA ASP A 298 -20.37 25.65 -3.31
C ASP A 298 -19.68 26.13 -2.02
N LYS A 299 -20.22 27.20 -1.43
CA LYS A 299 -19.64 27.83 -0.23
C LYS A 299 -19.67 26.89 0.98
N LEU A 300 -20.73 26.08 1.14
CA LEU A 300 -20.85 25.15 2.25
C LEU A 300 -19.76 24.07 2.19
N HIS A 301 -19.56 23.48 1.01
CA HIS A 301 -18.47 22.53 0.78
C HIS A 301 -17.11 23.17 1.07
N TYR A 302 -16.85 24.35 0.53
CA TYR A 302 -15.62 25.10 0.77
C TYR A 302 -15.35 25.36 2.27
N ASP A 303 -16.36 25.86 2.99
CA ASP A 303 -16.22 26.22 4.40
C ASP A 303 -16.08 24.99 5.31
N THR A 304 -16.61 23.84 4.90
CA THR A 304 -16.49 22.56 5.62
C THR A 304 -15.12 21.91 5.38
N MET A 305 -14.63 21.94 4.14
CA MET A 305 -13.42 21.22 3.74
C MET A 305 -12.13 21.95 4.07
N LYS A 306 -12.15 23.28 4.21
CA LYS A 306 -10.95 24.09 4.57
C LYS A 306 -10.51 23.96 6.04
N GLN A 307 -11.34 23.39 6.92
CA GLN A 307 -11.10 23.27 8.36
C GLN A 307 -10.18 22.10 8.70
#